data_AF-A0AAD6LIY2-F1
#
_entry.id   AF-A0AAD6LIY2-F1
#
_cell.length_a   1.000
_cell.length_b   1.000
_cell.length_c   1.000
_cell.angle_alpha   90.00
_cell.angle_beta   90.00
_cell.angle_gamma   90.00
#
_symmetry.space_group_name_H-M   'P 1'
#
loop_
_entity.id
_entity.type
_entity.pdbx_description
1 polymer ?
#
loop_
_entity_poly.entity_id
_entity_poly.type
_entity_poly.pdbx_seq_one_letter_code
_entity_poly.pdbx_strand_id
1 'polypeptide(L)'
;MPGKLQQLINRINMSGEERITGIITDWTMGWSLEVAEKMNIRRAIFWPASAALLCSMLSISKLLNDGIIDNDGTPLKNQTIQLAPKMPVMDTANFARACLRDFTTQKIIFDVMVKTIETVKVEDWIVSNPANDLEPGAFSFAPNMLPIGPRLASNRLGDQQGYFWK
;
A
#
# COMPACT_ATOMS: atom_id res chain seq x y z
N MET A 1 -7.14 16.07 -7.82
CA MET A 1 -5.74 16.14 -7.32
C MET A 1 -4.66 15.99 -8.41
N PRO A 2 -4.76 15.07 -9.40
CA PRO A 2 -3.68 14.83 -10.38
C PRO A 2 -3.10 16.07 -11.06
N GLY A 3 -3.97 16.97 -11.57
CA GLY A 3 -3.53 18.21 -12.22
C GLY A 3 -2.80 19.18 -11.29
N LYS A 4 -3.13 19.20 -9.99
CA LYS A 4 -2.44 20.04 -9.00
C LYS A 4 -1.04 19.49 -8.69
N LEU A 5 -0.90 18.17 -8.61
CA LEU A 5 0.42 17.53 -8.48
C LEU A 5 1.28 17.82 -9.71
N GLN A 6 0.72 17.68 -10.92
CA GLN A 6 1.43 18.03 -12.16
C GLN A 6 1.87 19.51 -12.19
N GLN A 7 1.00 20.43 -11.78
CA GLN A 7 1.33 21.87 -11.67
C GLN A 7 2.47 22.12 -10.68
N LEU A 8 2.45 21.43 -9.53
CA LEU A 8 3.50 21.53 -8.52
C LEU A 8 4.84 21.03 -9.05
N ILE A 9 4.86 19.86 -9.70
CA ILE A 9 6.07 19.29 -10.29
C ILE A 9 6.66 20.24 -11.34
N ASN A 10 5.81 20.77 -12.23
CA ASN A 10 6.25 21.73 -13.24
C ASN A 10 6.84 23.00 -12.60
N ARG A 11 6.20 23.54 -11.56
CA ARG A 11 6.69 24.72 -10.85
C ARG A 11 8.07 24.50 -10.24
N ILE A 12 8.26 23.37 -9.55
CA ILE A 12 9.55 23.02 -8.94
C ILE A 12 10.63 22.86 -10.02
N ASN A 13 10.34 22.11 -11.08
CA ASN A 13 11.29 21.88 -12.16
C ASN A 13 11.67 23.15 -12.94
N MET A 14 10.81 24.19 -12.95
CA MET A 14 11.10 25.48 -13.58
C MET A 14 12.00 26.40 -12.74
N SER A 15 12.12 26.16 -11.43
CA SER A 15 12.95 27.00 -10.54
C SER A 15 14.46 26.89 -10.82
N GLY A 16 14.90 25.81 -11.48
CA GLY A 16 16.27 25.63 -11.95
C GLY A 16 17.29 25.20 -10.87
N GLU A 17 16.95 25.31 -9.58
CA GLU A 17 17.83 24.90 -8.47
C GLU A 17 17.85 23.38 -8.29
N GLU A 18 16.68 22.75 -8.34
CA GLU A 18 16.52 21.30 -8.20
C GLU A 18 15.40 20.77 -9.10
N ARG A 19 15.55 19.53 -9.58
CA ARG A 19 14.54 18.84 -10.41
C ARG A 19 14.02 17.61 -9.69
N ILE A 20 12.72 17.41 -9.74
CA ILE A 20 12.11 16.17 -9.25
C ILE A 20 12.50 15.03 -10.20
N THR A 21 13.23 14.05 -9.66
CA THR A 21 13.67 12.85 -10.41
C THR A 21 12.97 11.57 -9.97
N GLY A 22 12.14 11.64 -8.93
CA GLY A 22 11.36 10.51 -8.42
C GLY A 22 10.19 10.97 -7.56
N ILE A 23 9.16 10.13 -7.48
CA ILE A 23 8.01 10.27 -6.58
C ILE A 23 7.91 8.99 -5.76
N ILE A 24 7.89 9.16 -4.44
CA ILE A 24 7.50 8.12 -3.48
C ILE A 24 6.12 8.53 -2.98
N THR A 25 5.15 7.62 -3.07
CA THR A 25 3.77 7.92 -2.71
C THR A 25 3.19 6.86 -1.80
N ASP A 26 2.28 7.23 -0.91
CA ASP A 26 1.52 6.24 -0.14
C ASP A 26 0.69 5.37 -1.10
N TRP A 27 0.50 4.09 -0.76
CA TRP A 27 -0.33 3.18 -1.56
C TRP A 27 -1.72 3.73 -1.86
N THR A 28 -2.37 4.38 -0.89
CA THR A 28 -3.70 4.99 -1.09
C THR A 28 -3.69 6.16 -2.08
N MET A 29 -2.50 6.69 -2.39
CA MET A 29 -2.27 7.75 -3.36
C MET A 29 -1.73 7.21 -4.70
N GLY A 30 -2.05 5.96 -5.05
CA GLY A 30 -1.64 5.30 -6.29
C GLY A 30 -1.87 6.11 -7.57
N TRP A 31 -2.90 6.96 -7.61
CA TRP A 31 -3.17 7.89 -8.72
C TRP A 31 -1.99 8.83 -9.06
N SER A 32 -1.09 9.08 -8.12
CA SER A 32 0.10 9.91 -8.33
C SER A 32 1.17 9.22 -9.19
N LEU A 33 1.15 7.88 -9.28
CA LEU A 33 2.03 7.10 -10.14
C LEU A 33 1.72 7.34 -11.62
N GLU A 34 0.44 7.48 -11.99
CA GLU A 34 0.02 7.84 -13.35
C GLU A 34 0.58 9.22 -13.75
N VAL A 35 0.57 10.18 -12.81
CA VAL A 35 1.14 11.52 -13.02
C VAL A 35 2.65 11.44 -13.21
N ALA A 36 3.34 10.69 -12.35
CA ALA A 36 4.77 10.48 -12.43
C ALA A 36 5.17 9.83 -13.76
N GLU A 37 4.44 8.82 -14.20
CA GLU A 37 4.63 8.13 -15.47
C GLU A 37 4.47 9.08 -16.67
N LYS A 38 3.38 9.86 -16.71
CA LYS A 38 3.14 10.86 -17.77
C LYS A 38 4.28 11.87 -17.88
N MET A 39 4.97 12.14 -16.77
CA MET A 39 6.06 13.10 -16.68
C MET A 39 7.45 12.45 -16.80
N ASN A 40 7.51 11.14 -17.05
CA ASN A 40 8.74 10.33 -17.11
C ASN A 40 9.61 10.46 -15.84
N ILE A 41 8.95 10.44 -14.68
CA ILE A 41 9.56 10.51 -13.35
C ILE A 41 9.56 9.12 -12.73
N ARG A 42 10.66 8.75 -12.05
CA ARG A 42 10.77 7.45 -11.37
C ARG A 42 9.70 7.30 -10.29
N ARG A 43 9.23 6.08 -10.09
CA ARG A 43 8.06 5.79 -9.26
C ARG A 43 8.43 4.78 -8.18
N ALA A 44 7.95 5.03 -6.98
CA ALA A 44 8.00 4.09 -5.87
C ALA A 44 6.76 4.28 -4.99
N ILE A 45 6.37 3.21 -4.34
CA ILE A 45 5.20 3.18 -3.46
C ILE A 45 5.69 2.92 -2.05
N PHE A 46 5.11 3.62 -1.09
CA PHE A 46 5.32 3.41 0.32
C PHE A 46 4.10 2.73 0.93
N TRP A 47 4.33 1.64 1.64
CA TRP A 47 3.33 0.90 2.40
C TRP A 47 3.64 1.00 3.90
N PRO A 48 2.85 1.74 4.68
CA PRO A 48 3.13 1.95 6.10
C PRO A 48 2.62 0.82 7.01
N ALA A 49 1.71 -0.03 6.53
CA ALA A 49 1.01 -1.03 7.34
C ALA A 49 1.65 -2.44 7.21
N SER A 50 0.99 -3.47 7.76
CA SER A 50 1.46 -4.86 7.73
C SER A 50 1.71 -5.36 6.31
N ALA A 51 2.82 -6.06 6.12
CA ALA A 51 3.18 -6.67 4.84
C ALA A 51 2.18 -7.75 4.42
N ALA A 52 1.66 -8.53 5.37
CA ALA A 52 0.63 -9.53 5.16
C ALA A 52 -0.69 -8.91 4.68
N LEU A 53 -1.04 -7.74 5.21
CA LEU A 53 -2.20 -6.99 4.73
C LEU A 53 -2.02 -6.59 3.26
N LEU A 54 -0.85 -6.10 2.86
CA LEU A 54 -0.57 -5.80 1.45
C LEU A 54 -0.65 -7.05 0.57
N CYS A 55 -0.11 -8.18 1.03
CA CYS A 55 -0.20 -9.44 0.29
C CYS A 55 -1.65 -9.89 0.06
N SER A 56 -2.55 -9.62 1.02
CA SER A 56 -3.99 -9.86 0.86
C SER A 56 -4.61 -8.98 -0.23
N MET A 57 -4.17 -7.71 -0.33
CA MET A 57 -4.60 -6.79 -1.38
C MET A 57 -4.08 -7.21 -2.75
N LEU A 58 -2.80 -7.58 -2.85
CA LEU A 58 -2.21 -8.12 -4.08
C LEU A 58 -2.90 -9.42 -4.54
N SER A 59 -3.59 -10.11 -3.62
CA SER A 59 -4.33 -11.33 -3.91
C SER A 59 -5.81 -11.10 -4.23
N ILE A 60 -6.29 -9.85 -4.36
CA ILE A 60 -7.72 -9.55 -4.59
C ILE A 60 -8.29 -10.36 -5.77
N SER A 61 -7.61 -10.42 -6.92
CA SER A 61 -8.08 -11.20 -8.06
C SER A 61 -8.23 -12.69 -7.74
N LYS A 62 -7.30 -13.26 -6.97
CA LYS A 62 -7.40 -14.64 -6.49
C LYS A 62 -8.57 -14.82 -5.51
N LEU A 63 -8.72 -13.90 -4.56
CA LEU A 63 -9.79 -13.94 -3.56
C LEU A 63 -11.19 -13.84 -4.19
N LEU A 64 -11.32 -13.06 -5.27
CA LEU A 64 -12.54 -12.99 -6.08
C LEU A 64 -12.81 -14.32 -6.79
N ASN A 65 -11.80 -14.86 -7.50
CA ASN A 65 -11.93 -16.11 -8.25
C ASN A 65 -12.23 -17.31 -7.35
N ASP A 66 -11.62 -17.36 -6.16
CA ASP A 66 -11.83 -18.41 -5.18
C ASP A 66 -13.16 -18.23 -4.41
N GLY A 67 -13.94 -17.18 -4.70
CA GLY A 67 -15.23 -16.92 -4.05
C GLY A 67 -15.10 -16.62 -2.55
N ILE A 68 -13.98 -16.00 -2.15
CA ILE A 68 -13.73 -15.61 -0.76
C ILE A 68 -14.33 -14.23 -0.49
N ILE A 69 -14.23 -13.31 -1.45
CA ILE A 69 -14.81 -11.97 -1.42
C ILE A 69 -15.68 -11.70 -2.65
N ASP A 70 -16.60 -10.75 -2.55
CA ASP A 70 -17.35 -10.21 -3.68
C ASP A 70 -16.66 -9.01 -4.35
N ASN A 71 -17.30 -8.45 -5.38
CA ASN A 71 -16.79 -7.32 -6.16
C ASN A 71 -16.68 -6.00 -5.37
N ASP A 72 -17.26 -5.92 -4.17
CA ASP A 72 -17.11 -4.77 -3.26
C ASP A 72 -16.06 -5.06 -2.16
N GLY A 73 -15.32 -6.17 -2.28
CA GLY A 73 -14.32 -6.60 -1.32
C GLY A 73 -14.91 -7.17 -0.03
N THR A 74 -16.19 -7.53 -0.02
CA THR A 74 -16.88 -8.06 1.15
C THR A 74 -16.69 -9.57 1.23
N PRO A 75 -16.25 -10.11 2.38
CA PRO A 75 -16.20 -11.56 2.60
C PRO A 75 -17.56 -12.23 2.40
N LEU A 76 -17.60 -13.28 1.58
CA LEU A 76 -18.82 -14.06 1.36
C LEU A 76 -19.15 -14.99 2.53
N LYS A 77 -18.12 -15.40 3.28
CA LYS A 77 -18.22 -16.24 4.49
C LYS A 77 -17.16 -15.81 5.50
N ASN A 78 -17.49 -15.93 6.78
CA ASN A 78 -16.50 -15.85 7.86
C ASN A 78 -15.74 -17.18 7.89
N GLN A 79 -14.46 -17.13 7.53
CA GLN A 79 -13.59 -18.29 7.45
C GLN A 79 -12.15 -17.86 7.65
N THR A 80 -11.30 -18.82 8.01
CA THR A 80 -9.86 -18.60 8.02
C THR A 80 -9.27 -18.99 6.68
N ILE A 81 -8.34 -18.17 6.19
CA ILE A 81 -7.58 -18.45 4.97
C ILE A 81 -6.10 -18.27 5.22
N GLN A 82 -5.30 -18.90 4.38
CA GLN A 82 -3.85 -18.71 4.36
C GLN A 82 -3.42 -18.56 2.90
N LEU A 83 -2.81 -17.44 2.54
CA LEU A 83 -2.47 -17.14 1.13
C LEU A 83 -1.33 -18.02 0.60
N ALA A 84 -0.39 -18.40 1.47
CA ALA A 84 0.71 -19.29 1.16
C ALA A 84 1.21 -19.98 2.45
N PRO A 85 1.94 -21.11 2.37
CA PRO A 85 2.33 -21.90 3.54
C PRO A 85 3.07 -21.14 4.65
N LYS A 86 3.84 -20.09 4.30
CA LYS A 86 4.58 -19.25 5.26
C LYS A 86 3.82 -18.00 5.71
N MET A 87 2.67 -17.71 5.11
CA MET A 87 1.85 -16.54 5.46
C MET A 87 1.11 -16.77 6.78
N PRO A 88 0.79 -15.71 7.53
CA PRO A 88 -0.11 -15.84 8.67
C PRO A 88 -1.49 -16.33 8.22
N VAL A 89 -2.16 -17.08 9.09
CA VAL A 89 -3.58 -17.38 8.95
C VAL A 89 -4.36 -16.10 9.21
N MET A 90 -5.31 -15.78 8.32
CA MET A 90 -6.13 -14.59 8.39
C MET A 90 -7.60 -14.98 8.51
N ASP A 91 -8.33 -14.29 9.37
CA ASP A 91 -9.79 -14.37 9.42
C ASP A 91 -10.37 -13.38 8.40
N THR A 92 -11.21 -13.87 7.49
CA THR A 92 -11.87 -13.02 6.48
C THR A 92 -12.77 -11.97 7.13
N ALA A 93 -13.30 -12.22 8.35
CA ALA A 93 -14.05 -11.22 9.10
C ALA A 93 -13.20 -9.98 9.48
N ASN A 94 -11.87 -10.13 9.51
CA ASN A 94 -10.90 -9.09 9.82
C ASN A 94 -10.29 -8.42 8.59
N PHE A 95 -10.72 -8.78 7.37
CA PHE A 95 -10.40 -7.99 6.17
C PHE A 95 -10.98 -6.57 6.33
N ALA A 96 -10.63 -5.63 5.43
CA ALA A 96 -10.84 -4.17 5.57
C ALA A 96 -12.18 -3.69 6.19
N ARG A 97 -13.24 -4.52 6.15
CA ARG A 97 -14.43 -4.44 7.02
C ARG A 97 -14.13 -4.17 8.51
N ALA A 98 -13.05 -4.70 9.10
CA ALA A 98 -12.73 -4.51 10.51
C ALA A 98 -12.20 -3.10 10.87
N CYS A 99 -11.69 -2.35 9.89
CA CYS A 99 -11.14 -1.02 10.13
C CYS A 99 -12.10 0.12 9.76
N LEU A 100 -13.19 -0.17 9.03
CA LEU A 100 -14.05 0.83 8.41
C LEU A 100 -15.50 0.70 8.90
N ARG A 101 -16.08 1.82 9.34
CA ARG A 101 -17.38 1.83 10.07
C ARG A 101 -18.60 1.72 9.16
N ASP A 102 -18.47 2.03 7.87
CA ASP A 102 -19.58 2.00 6.92
C ASP A 102 -19.20 1.38 5.56
N PHE A 103 -20.20 0.80 4.89
CA PHE A 103 -20.04 0.07 3.64
C PHE A 103 -19.58 0.96 2.47
N THR A 104 -20.02 2.22 2.44
CA THR A 104 -19.62 3.17 1.39
C THR A 104 -18.12 3.44 1.45
N THR A 105 -17.59 3.71 2.64
CA THR A 105 -16.15 3.91 2.85
C THR A 105 -15.35 2.65 2.53
N GLN A 106 -15.85 1.46 2.90
CA GLN A 106 -15.23 0.19 2.53
C GLN A 106 -15.09 0.04 1.02
N LYS A 107 -16.19 0.27 0.28
CA LYS A 107 -16.19 0.18 -1.18
C LYS A 107 -15.23 1.18 -1.81
N ILE A 108 -15.24 2.44 -1.37
CA ILE A 108 -14.30 3.46 -1.88
C ILE A 108 -12.85 3.03 -1.67
N ILE A 109 -12.52 2.50 -0.49
CA ILE A 109 -11.17 2.05 -0.18
C ILE A 109 -10.79 0.82 -1.01
N PHE A 110 -11.71 -0.13 -1.18
CA PHE A 110 -11.51 -1.28 -2.04
C PHE A 110 -11.26 -0.87 -3.50
N ASP A 111 -12.07 0.05 -4.04
CA ASP A 111 -11.90 0.58 -5.40
C ASP A 111 -10.54 1.29 -5.57
N VAL A 112 -10.12 2.08 -4.57
CA VAL A 112 -8.80 2.71 -4.55
C VAL A 112 -7.68 1.66 -4.53
N MET A 113 -7.83 0.58 -3.78
CA MET A 113 -6.86 -0.51 -3.72
C MET A 113 -6.75 -1.23 -5.06
N VAL A 114 -7.88 -1.63 -5.65
CA VAL A 114 -7.92 -2.30 -6.97
C VAL A 114 -7.28 -1.42 -8.03
N LYS A 115 -7.69 -0.15 -8.10
CA LYS A 115 -7.11 0.79 -9.06
C LYS A 115 -5.61 1.01 -8.85
N THR A 116 -5.15 1.05 -7.60
CA THR A 116 -3.72 1.17 -7.30
C THR A 116 -2.96 -0.04 -7.82
N ILE A 117 -3.45 -1.26 -7.57
CA ILE A 117 -2.85 -2.51 -8.07
C ILE A 117 -2.71 -2.48 -9.59
N GLU A 118 -3.73 -2.02 -10.32
CA GLU A 118 -3.69 -1.87 -11.78
C GLU A 118 -2.66 -0.83 -12.26
N THR A 119 -2.34 0.14 -11.40
CA THR A 119 -1.38 1.22 -11.70
C THR A 119 0.06 0.82 -11.38
N VAL A 120 0.25 0.00 -10.35
CA VAL A 120 1.57 -0.51 -9.95
C VAL A 120 2.11 -1.41 -11.06
N LYS A 121 3.29 -1.08 -11.58
CA LYS A 121 3.99 -1.96 -12.52
C LYS A 121 4.94 -2.89 -11.79
N VAL A 122 5.33 -3.97 -12.46
CA VAL A 122 6.26 -4.97 -11.92
C VAL A 122 7.60 -4.34 -11.53
N GLU A 123 8.02 -3.28 -12.23
CA GLU A 123 9.27 -2.56 -12.00
C GLU A 123 9.18 -1.50 -10.88
N ASP A 124 7.99 -1.22 -10.35
CA ASP A 124 7.83 -0.26 -9.28
C ASP A 124 8.31 -0.86 -7.94
N TRP A 125 9.11 -0.09 -7.22
CA TRP A 125 9.59 -0.50 -5.90
C TRP A 125 8.48 -0.25 -4.87
N ILE A 126 8.09 -1.31 -4.15
CA ILE A 126 7.20 -1.19 -2.99
C ILE A 126 8.08 -1.16 -1.75
N VAL A 127 8.19 0.00 -1.12
CA VAL A 127 8.93 0.22 0.11
C VAL A 127 7.98 0.05 1.29
N SER A 128 8.29 -0.87 2.20
CA SER A 128 7.38 -1.30 3.28
C SER A 128 8.00 -1.04 4.65
N ASN A 129 7.21 -0.52 5.60
CA ASN A 129 7.69 -0.18 6.93
C ASN A 129 7.95 -1.39 7.87
N PRO A 130 7.22 -2.51 7.83
CA PRO A 130 7.52 -3.67 8.67
C PRO A 130 8.92 -4.24 8.44
N ALA A 131 9.52 -4.78 9.51
CA ALA A 131 10.77 -5.53 9.42
C ALA A 131 10.54 -6.88 8.75
N ASN A 132 11.53 -7.30 7.97
CA ASN A 132 11.55 -8.63 7.35
C ASN A 132 11.34 -9.75 8.38
N ASP A 133 12.00 -9.64 9.53
CA ASP A 133 11.98 -10.65 10.59
C ASP A 133 10.61 -10.82 11.25
N LEU A 134 9.74 -9.80 11.16
CA LEU A 134 8.39 -9.85 11.74
C LEU A 134 7.39 -10.53 10.80
N GLU A 135 7.56 -10.39 9.49
CA GLU A 135 6.61 -10.89 8.49
C GLU A 135 7.30 -11.65 7.34
N PRO A 136 8.19 -12.64 7.62
CA PRO A 136 9.04 -13.26 6.60
C PRO A 136 8.23 -14.00 5.52
N GLY A 137 7.04 -14.50 5.88
CA GLY A 137 6.10 -15.09 4.93
C GLY A 137 5.60 -14.10 3.89
N ALA A 138 5.32 -12.86 4.30
CA ALA A 138 4.81 -11.82 3.42
C ALA A 138 5.88 -11.32 2.44
N PHE A 139 7.11 -11.12 2.91
CA PHE A 139 8.22 -10.74 2.03
C PHE A 139 8.63 -11.89 1.08
N SER A 140 8.46 -13.15 1.51
CA SER A 140 8.62 -14.30 0.60
C SER A 140 7.50 -14.40 -0.44
N PHE A 141 6.30 -13.90 -0.13
CA PHE A 141 5.15 -13.91 -1.04
C PHE A 141 5.24 -12.79 -2.09
N ALA A 142 5.66 -11.59 -1.67
CA ALA A 142 5.81 -10.41 -2.53
C ALA A 142 7.28 -9.95 -2.57
N PRO A 143 8.14 -10.56 -3.41
CA PRO A 143 9.58 -10.28 -3.41
C PRO A 143 9.95 -8.84 -3.86
N ASN A 144 9.04 -8.15 -4.56
CA ASN A 144 9.23 -6.75 -4.96
C ASN A 144 9.01 -5.76 -3.80
N MET A 145 8.57 -6.26 -2.64
CA MET A 145 8.39 -5.47 -1.43
C MET A 145 9.71 -5.41 -0.64
N LEU A 146 10.27 -4.22 -0.51
CA LEU A 146 11.46 -3.93 0.27
C LEU A 146 11.11 -3.56 1.71
N PRO A 147 11.47 -4.38 2.72
CA PRO A 147 11.38 -4.00 4.11
C PRO A 147 12.42 -2.92 4.43
N ILE A 148 11.98 -1.77 4.93
CA ILE A 148 12.88 -0.69 5.36
C ILE A 148 12.84 -0.39 6.85
N GLY A 149 11.90 -0.96 7.60
CA GLY A 149 11.69 -0.61 9.00
C GLY A 149 11.61 -1.80 9.96
N PRO A 150 10.98 -1.62 11.14
CA PRO A 150 10.38 -0.36 11.58
C PRO A 150 11.47 0.69 11.82
N ARG A 151 11.45 1.78 11.04
CA ARG A 151 12.41 2.87 11.23
C ARG A 151 11.93 3.77 12.35
N LEU A 152 12.66 3.75 13.46
CA LEU A 152 12.54 4.80 14.46
C LEU A 152 13.15 6.08 13.87
N ALA A 153 12.44 7.21 13.97
CA ALA A 153 13.02 8.51 13.63
C ALA A 153 14.27 8.73 14.50
N SER A 154 15.44 8.86 13.86
CA SER A 154 16.72 9.11 14.54
C SER A 154 16.90 10.57 14.94
N ASN A 155 16.24 11.49 14.23
CA ASN A 155 16.22 12.93 14.51
C ASN A 155 14.85 13.33 15.08
N ARG A 156 14.62 13.05 16.35
CA ARG A 156 13.39 13.44 17.04
C ARG A 156 13.57 14.88 17.55
N LEU A 157 12.84 15.83 16.97
CA LEU A 157 12.83 17.24 17.42
C LEU A 157 12.01 17.46 18.71
N GLY A 158 11.63 16.39 19.43
CA GLY A 158 10.88 16.47 20.70
C GLY A 158 10.51 15.11 21.28
N ASP A 159 9.98 15.13 22.50
CA ASP A 159 9.48 13.95 23.21
C ASP A 159 8.20 13.39 22.56
N GLN A 160 8.17 12.08 22.31
CA GLN A 160 7.01 11.44 21.69
C GLN A 160 5.89 11.25 22.71
N GLN A 161 4.82 12.03 22.56
CA GLN A 161 3.56 11.84 23.29
C GLN A 161 2.60 10.83 22.63
N GLY A 162 3.03 10.16 21.55
CA GLY A 162 2.21 9.22 20.79
C GLY A 162 2.98 7.98 20.38
N TYR A 163 2.81 6.90 21.13
CA TYR A 163 3.09 5.54 20.68
C TYR A 163 1.87 4.67 20.99
N PHE A 164 1.54 3.77 20.06
CA PHE A 164 0.49 2.77 20.26
C PHE A 164 0.96 1.53 21.04
N TRP A 165 2.24 1.48 21.39
CA TRP A 165 2.86 0.36 22.09
C TRP A 165 3.34 0.85 23.47
N LYS A 166 2.79 0.24 24.52
CA LYS A 166 3.23 0.35 25.91
C LYS A 166 4.33 -0.66 26.20
#